data_AF-A0A564Y5E9-F1
#
_entry.id   AF-A0A564Y5E9-F1
#
_cell.length_a   1.000
_cell.length_b   1.000
_cell.length_c   1.000
_cell.angle_alpha   90.00
_cell.angle_beta   90.00
_cell.angle_gamma   90.00
#
_symmetry.space_group_name_H-M   'P 1'
#
loop_
_entity.id
_entity.type
_entity.pdbx_description
1 polymer ?
#
loop_
_entity_poly.entity_id
_entity_poly.type
_entity_poly.pdbx_seq_one_letter_code
_entity_poly.pdbx_strand_id
1 'polypeptide(L)'
;ELCEFFQIDPQILPTVITSAQKYSHIHDPDCLLDGVALGGILGDQQAALVGQTWDPNPDPSCPRPHVKVTYGTGAFLLWDIGEEPSFSPYGLLTTVAYQ
;
A
#
# COMPACT_ATOMS: atom_id res chain seq x y z
N GLU A 1 -17.47 12.89 -7.81
CA GLU A 1 -16.97 13.09 -9.18
C GLU A 1 -16.65 11.76 -9.89
N LEU A 2 -15.55 11.06 -9.57
CA LEU A 2 -15.20 9.83 -10.30
C LEU A 2 -16.28 8.73 -10.25
N CYS A 3 -16.92 8.52 -9.10
CA CYS A 3 -18.03 7.57 -8.99
C CYS A 3 -19.20 7.92 -9.92
N GLU A 4 -19.54 9.20 -10.04
CA GLU A 4 -20.59 9.66 -10.95
C GLU A 4 -20.19 9.45 -12.42
N PHE A 5 -18.95 9.80 -12.77
CA PHE A 5 -18.40 9.59 -14.10
C PHE A 5 -18.44 8.11 -14.52
N PHE A 6 -18.07 7.20 -13.62
CA PHE A 6 -18.12 5.75 -13.84
C PHE A 6 -19.49 5.11 -13.55
N GLN A 7 -20.50 5.90 -13.16
CA GLN A 7 -21.83 5.42 -12.78
C GLN A 7 -21.81 4.35 -11.67
N ILE A 8 -20.92 4.52 -10.69
CA ILE A 8 -20.78 3.68 -9.51
C ILE A 8 -21.50 4.33 -8.33
N ASP A 9 -22.37 3.57 -7.66
CA ASP A 9 -22.98 3.99 -6.40
C ASP A 9 -21.92 4.04 -5.28
N PRO A 10 -21.63 5.20 -4.66
CA PRO A 10 -20.65 5.30 -3.59
C PRO A 10 -20.95 4.41 -2.37
N GLN A 11 -22.20 4.00 -2.15
CA GLN A 11 -22.59 3.18 -1.00
C GLN A 11 -22.04 1.75 -1.04
N ILE A 12 -21.64 1.25 -2.22
CA ILE A 12 -21.08 -0.10 -2.37
C ILE A 12 -19.57 -0.14 -2.07
N LEU A 13 -18.92 1.02 -1.98
CA LEU A 13 -17.47 1.10 -1.81
C LEU A 13 -17.08 0.72 -0.39
N PRO A 14 -15.99 -0.04 -0.21
CA PRO A 14 -15.47 -0.33 1.12
C PRO A 14 -14.93 0.96 1.78
N THR A 15 -14.91 0.98 3.11
CA THR A 15 -14.23 2.02 3.87
C THR A 15 -12.73 1.91 3.69
N VAL A 16 -12.08 3.01 3.30
CA VAL A 16 -10.61 3.09 3.24
C VAL A 16 -10.07 3.17 4.67
N ILE A 17 -9.09 2.32 4.96
CA ILE A 17 -8.45 2.17 6.28
C ILE A 17 -6.93 2.16 6.12
N THR A 18 -6.19 2.31 7.22
CA THR A 18 -4.72 2.27 7.21
C THR A 18 -4.21 0.90 6.77
N SER A 19 -2.96 0.85 6.31
CA SER A 19 -2.28 -0.37 5.86
C SER A 19 -1.87 -1.30 6.99
N ALA A 20 -1.68 -0.75 8.20
CA ALA A 20 -1.37 -1.51 9.40
C ALA A 20 -2.19 -1.04 10.63
N GLN A 21 -3.15 -1.88 11.05
CA GLN A 21 -3.85 -1.79 12.32
C GLN A 21 -4.58 -3.12 12.58
N LYS A 22 -5.08 -3.33 13.80
CA LYS A 22 -5.93 -4.49 14.07
C LYS A 22 -7.33 -4.27 13.48
N TYR A 23 -7.62 -4.92 12.36
CA TYR A 23 -8.92 -4.79 11.67
C TYR A 23 -10.00 -5.66 12.29
N SER A 24 -9.68 -6.94 12.48
CA SER A 24 -10.60 -7.97 12.96
C SER A 24 -9.81 -9.25 13.30
N HIS A 25 -10.52 -10.35 13.54
CA HIS A 25 -9.96 -11.70 13.52
C HIS A 25 -10.53 -12.47 12.33
N ILE A 26 -9.79 -13.48 11.87
CA ILE A 26 -10.29 -14.43 10.89
C ILE A 26 -11.41 -15.25 11.55
N HIS A 27 -12.53 -15.40 10.84
CA HIS A 27 -13.70 -16.15 11.28
C HIS A 27 -14.01 -17.22 10.24
N ASP A 28 -13.33 -18.35 10.35
CA ASP A 28 -13.48 -19.50 9.47
C ASP A 28 -13.10 -20.76 10.23
N PRO A 29 -14.08 -21.51 10.77
CA PRO A 29 -13.83 -22.69 11.60
C PRO A 29 -13.00 -23.79 10.92
N ASP A 30 -12.98 -23.82 9.59
CA ASP A 30 -12.23 -24.80 8.80
C ASP A 30 -10.79 -24.33 8.47
N CYS A 31 -10.45 -23.08 8.80
CA CYS A 31 -9.15 -22.48 8.55
C CYS A 31 -8.21 -22.63 9.76
N LEU A 32 -6.94 -22.98 9.49
CA LEU A 32 -5.89 -23.04 10.53
C LEU A 32 -5.63 -21.70 11.23
N LEU A 33 -6.04 -20.60 10.61
CA LEU A 33 -5.87 -19.25 11.14
C LEU A 33 -7.12 -18.71 11.84
N ASP A 34 -8.13 -19.55 12.12
CA ASP A 34 -9.32 -19.11 12.87
C ASP A 34 -8.94 -18.42 14.18
N GLY A 35 -9.55 -17.25 14.42
CA GLY A 35 -9.24 -16.41 15.59
C GLY A 35 -7.93 -15.62 15.52
N VAL A 36 -7.09 -15.77 14.49
CA VAL A 36 -5.88 -14.96 14.31
C VAL A 36 -6.26 -13.53 13.92
N ALA A 37 -5.58 -12.54 14.51
CA ALA A 37 -5.81 -11.13 14.21
C ALA A 37 -5.34 -10.76 12.79
N LEU A 38 -6.20 -10.06 12.05
CA LEU A 38 -5.83 -9.40 10.78
C LEU A 38 -5.23 -8.04 11.09
N GLY A 39 -3.94 -7.88 10.81
CA GLY A 39 -3.14 -6.72 11.22
C GLY A 39 -2.54 -5.87 10.09
N GLY A 40 -2.51 -6.37 8.85
CA GLY A 40 -1.93 -5.66 7.71
C GLY A 40 -2.64 -5.98 6.39
N ILE A 41 -2.87 -4.96 5.56
CA ILE A 41 -3.43 -5.07 4.21
C ILE A 41 -2.70 -4.05 3.33
N LEU A 42 -2.03 -4.52 2.28
CA LEU A 42 -1.30 -3.68 1.32
C LEU A 42 -1.48 -4.23 -0.10
N GLY A 43 -1.40 -3.34 -1.10
CA GLY A 43 -1.24 -3.75 -2.50
C GLY A 43 0.10 -4.47 -2.71
N ASP A 44 0.23 -5.30 -3.76
CA ASP A 44 1.40 -6.15 -3.97
C ASP A 44 2.71 -5.36 -4.11
N GLN A 45 2.72 -4.30 -4.91
CA GLN A 45 3.90 -3.48 -5.16
C GLN A 45 4.25 -2.64 -3.92
N GLN A 46 3.24 -2.11 -3.23
CA GLN A 46 3.39 -1.40 -1.96
C GLN A 46 3.95 -2.33 -0.87
N ALA A 47 3.44 -3.55 -0.77
CA ALA A 47 3.95 -4.55 0.16
C ALA A 47 5.41 -4.93 -0.16
N ALA A 48 5.75 -5.05 -1.45
CA ALA A 48 7.12 -5.32 -1.88
C ALA A 48 8.06 -4.14 -1.62
N LEU A 49 7.57 -2.89 -1.70
CA LEU A 49 8.32 -1.70 -1.28
C LEU A 49 8.63 -1.79 0.22
N VAL A 50 7.62 -1.93 1.07
CA VAL A 50 7.79 -2.08 2.54
C VAL A 50 8.74 -3.23 2.86
N GLY A 51 8.51 -4.42 2.30
CA GLY A 51 9.33 -5.60 2.59
C GLY A 51 10.80 -5.49 2.16
N GLN A 52 11.14 -4.59 1.22
CA GLN A 52 12.53 -4.39 0.78
C GLN A 52 13.22 -3.18 1.39
N THR A 53 12.47 -2.14 1.73
CA THR A 53 13.03 -0.85 2.13
C THR A 53 12.72 -0.47 3.57
N TRP A 54 11.96 -1.30 4.31
CA TRP A 54 11.65 -1.00 5.70
C TRP A 54 12.93 -0.83 6.53
N ASP A 55 13.07 0.34 7.14
CA ASP A 55 14.13 0.66 8.06
C ASP A 55 13.51 1.00 9.43
N PRO A 56 13.68 0.14 10.46
CA PRO A 56 13.17 0.44 11.79
C PRO A 56 13.93 1.56 12.49
N ASN A 57 15.11 1.97 11.99
CA ASN A 57 15.95 3.01 12.56
C ASN A 57 16.45 3.97 11.46
N PRO A 58 15.56 4.73 10.80
CA PRO A 58 15.95 5.61 9.72
C PRO A 58 16.90 6.70 10.25
N ASP A 59 18.03 6.91 9.56
CA ASP A 59 18.95 8.00 9.84
C ASP A 59 18.43 9.30 9.19
N PRO A 60 17.96 10.29 9.97
CA PRO A 60 17.44 11.53 9.41
C PRO A 60 18.53 12.39 8.74
N SER A 61 19.82 12.13 9.04
CA SER A 61 20.96 12.80 8.41
C SER A 61 21.38 12.18 7.08
N CYS A 62 20.92 10.95 6.79
CA CYS A 62 21.22 10.22 5.57
C CYS A 62 19.96 9.52 5.05
N PRO A 63 18.96 10.29 4.53
CA PRO A 63 17.75 9.71 3.99
C PRO A 63 18.09 8.87 2.76
N ARG A 64 17.93 7.55 2.88
CA ARG A 64 18.08 6.63 1.75
C ARG A 64 16.77 6.63 0.97
N PRO A 65 16.80 6.83 -0.36
CA PRO A 65 15.59 6.71 -1.15
C PRO A 65 15.09 5.27 -1.05
N HIS A 66 13.88 5.09 -0.56
CA HIS A 66 13.22 3.78 -0.55
C HIS A 66 12.69 3.53 -1.96
N VAL A 67 13.49 2.82 -2.75
CA VAL A 67 13.17 2.46 -4.14
C VAL A 67 13.13 0.95 -4.28
N LYS A 68 12.10 0.47 -4.97
CA LYS A 68 11.88 -0.93 -5.26
C LYS A 68 11.63 -1.10 -6.75
N VAL A 69 12.18 -2.17 -7.35
CA VAL A 69 11.74 -2.65 -8.66
C VAL A 69 11.35 -4.13 -8.57
N THR A 70 10.11 -4.47 -8.95
CA THR A 70 9.65 -5.86 -9.08
C THR A 70 9.75 -6.29 -10.54
N TYR A 71 10.53 -7.34 -10.81
CA TYR A 71 10.68 -7.92 -12.14
C TYR A 71 9.85 -9.21 -12.27
N GLY A 72 8.94 -9.24 -13.24
CA GLY A 72 8.12 -10.40 -13.60
C GLY A 72 7.87 -10.40 -15.11
N THR A 73 6.63 -10.66 -15.54
CA THR A 73 6.25 -10.51 -16.95
C THR A 73 6.36 -9.06 -17.43
N GLY A 74 6.24 -8.10 -16.52
CA GLY A 74 6.60 -6.69 -16.67
C GLY A 74 7.49 -6.22 -15.52
N ALA A 75 7.81 -4.92 -15.47
CA ALA A 75 8.58 -4.33 -14.38
C ALA A 75 7.82 -3.14 -13.77
N PHE A 76 7.78 -3.11 -12.43
CA PHE A 76 7.18 -2.01 -11.67
C PHE A 76 8.24 -1.39 -10.78
N LEU A 77 8.50 -0.09 -10.99
CA LEU A 77 9.38 0.71 -10.15
C LEU A 77 8.53 1.59 -9.24
N LEU A 78 8.80 1.52 -7.93
CA LEU A 78 8.19 2.36 -6.92
C LEU A 78 9.29 3.14 -6.21
N TRP A 79 9.03 4.41 -5.95
CA TRP A 79 9.88 5.31 -5.19
C TRP A 79 9.02 5.99 -4.13
N ASP A 80 9.33 5.73 -2.86
CA ASP A 80 8.79 6.48 -1.73
C ASP A 80 9.34 7.92 -1.74
N ILE A 81 8.44 8.89 -1.94
CA ILE A 81 8.75 10.31 -1.99
C ILE A 81 8.40 11.04 -0.67
N GLY A 82 8.04 10.28 0.37
CA GLY A 82 7.61 10.81 1.66
C GLY A 82 6.13 11.20 1.68
N GLU A 83 5.79 12.08 2.62
CA GLU A 83 4.39 12.45 2.91
C GLU A 83 3.79 13.45 1.90
N GLU A 84 4.65 14.20 1.20
CA GLU A 84 4.22 15.22 0.26
C GLU A 84 4.10 14.64 -1.16
N PRO A 85 2.90 14.60 -1.76
CA PRO A 85 2.70 14.04 -3.09
C PRO A 85 3.36 14.93 -4.16
N SER A 86 4.12 14.31 -5.06
CA SER A 86 4.73 14.96 -6.22
C SER A 86 4.15 14.38 -7.51
N PHE A 87 3.52 15.23 -8.33
CA PHE A 87 2.88 14.84 -9.59
C PHE A 87 3.86 14.98 -10.77
N SER A 88 4.07 13.88 -11.49
CA SER A 88 5.06 13.85 -12.57
C SER A 88 4.51 14.44 -13.88
N PRO A 89 5.24 15.34 -14.56
CA PRO A 89 4.92 15.78 -15.92
C PRO A 89 5.37 14.78 -16.99
N TYR A 90 6.02 13.67 -16.61
CA TYR A 90 6.63 12.69 -17.51
C TYR A 90 5.90 11.33 -17.50
N GLY A 91 4.63 11.30 -17.09
CA GLY A 91 3.79 10.10 -17.16
C GLY A 91 4.00 9.08 -16.03
N LEU A 92 4.69 9.44 -14.95
CA LEU A 92 4.73 8.61 -13.74
C LEU A 92 3.45 8.80 -12.92
N LEU A 93 3.02 7.74 -12.24
CA LEU A 93 1.88 7.77 -11.34
C LEU A 93 2.34 8.16 -9.93
N THR A 94 1.61 9.09 -9.32
CA THR A 94 1.71 9.42 -7.89
C THR A 94 0.64 8.63 -7.15
N THR A 95 1.04 7.85 -6.15
CA THR A 95 0.14 6.97 -5.39
C THR A 95 0.53 6.93 -3.93
N VAL A 96 -0.43 6.58 -3.06
CA VAL A 96 -0.14 6.24 -1.67
C VAL A 96 0.71 4.96 -1.63
N ALA A 97 1.81 5.01 -0.88
CA ALA A 97 2.70 3.87 -0.67
C ALA A 97 2.19 2.95 0.46
N TYR A 98 1.95 3.48 1.65
CA TYR A 98 1.34 2.79 2.79
C TYR A 98 0.94 3.83 3.85
N GLN A 99 0.11 3.46 4.82
CA GLN A 99 -0.28 4.29 5.96
C GLN A 99 -0.39 3.49 7.26
#